data_AF-A0A2U2HA23-F1
#
_entry.id   AF-A0A2U2HA23-F1
#
_cell.length_a   1.000
_cell.length_b   1.000
_cell.length_c   1.000
_cell.angle_alpha   90.00
_cell.angle_beta   90.00
_cell.angle_gamma   90.00
#
_symmetry.space_group_name_H-M   'P 1'
#
loop_
_entity.id
_entity.type
_entity.pdbx_description
1 polymer ?
#
loop_
_entity_poly.entity_id
_entity_poly.type
_entity_poly.pdbx_seq_one_letter_code
_entity_poly.pdbx_strand_id
1 'polypeptide(L)'
;MLDMKAFPASSFRDLYHQRWRIEEAFKRLKDRLSIEHVTGLSQQAVVQDVSAKIVTDNLQALTALTAHVHAGLDIVNRINHAYAHSVLKPLWPSLLTLGRKVKKLLKNALELIGGQNYRHRENVSKPRKAKAKAKSYKHLTQKPC
;
A
#
# COMPACT_ATOMS: atom_id res chain seq x y z
N MET A 1 -27.89 -1.51 -20.88
CA MET A 1 -27.54 -2.28 -19.66
C MET A 1 -28.18 -1.62 -18.43
N LEU A 2 -29.51 -1.67 -18.30
CA LEU A 2 -30.26 -1.08 -17.17
C LEU A 2 -31.53 -1.89 -16.84
N ASP A 3 -31.50 -3.20 -17.07
CA ASP A 3 -32.59 -4.04 -16.60
C ASP A 3 -32.48 -4.20 -15.08
N MET A 4 -33.31 -3.45 -14.34
CA MET A 4 -33.35 -3.45 -12.88
C MET A 4 -33.83 -4.78 -12.29
N LYS A 5 -34.46 -5.67 -13.09
CA LYS A 5 -34.82 -7.03 -12.67
C LYS A 5 -33.64 -7.99 -12.80
N ALA A 6 -32.87 -7.87 -13.88
CA ALA A 6 -31.68 -8.69 -14.10
C ALA A 6 -30.47 -8.27 -13.24
N PHE A 7 -30.35 -6.97 -12.93
CA PHE A 7 -29.23 -6.41 -12.16
C PHE A 7 -29.73 -5.47 -11.05
N PRO A 8 -30.02 -6.01 -9.85
CA PRO A 8 -30.42 -5.19 -8.70
C PRO A 8 -29.35 -4.17 -8.31
N ALA A 9 -29.78 -2.95 -7.93
CA ALA A 9 -28.89 -1.86 -7.54
C ALA A 9 -27.94 -2.22 -6.38
N SER A 10 -28.39 -3.09 -5.46
CA SER A 10 -27.58 -3.61 -4.35
C SER A 10 -26.34 -4.36 -4.81
N SER A 11 -26.39 -5.07 -5.94
CA SER A 11 -25.26 -5.81 -6.50
C SER A 11 -24.14 -4.89 -6.99
N PHE A 12 -24.46 -3.65 -7.39
CA PHE A 12 -23.46 -2.67 -7.82
C PHE A 12 -22.76 -1.97 -6.65
N ARG A 13 -23.34 -2.00 -5.45
CA ARG A 13 -22.76 -1.36 -4.28
C ARG A 13 -21.37 -1.92 -3.98
N ASP A 14 -21.26 -3.24 -3.83
CA ASP A 14 -19.99 -3.89 -3.51
C ASP A 14 -18.98 -3.73 -4.63
N LEU A 15 -19.43 -3.83 -5.89
CA LEU A 15 -18.59 -3.59 -7.06
C LEU A 15 -18.03 -2.15 -7.08
N TYR A 16 -18.87 -1.16 -6.79
CA TYR A 16 -18.46 0.24 -6.72
C TYR A 16 -17.47 0.48 -5.58
N HIS A 17 -17.64 -0.19 -4.43
CA HIS A 17 -16.69 -0.13 -3.32
C HIS A 17 -15.30 -0.68 -3.69
N GLN A 18 -15.19 -1.63 -4.64
CA GLN A 18 -13.88 -2.12 -5.08
C GLN A 18 -13.02 -1.04 -5.75
N ARG A 19 -13.64 -0.01 -6.33
CA ARG A 19 -12.93 1.14 -6.96
C ARG A 19 -11.99 1.84 -5.98
N TRP A 20 -12.39 1.94 -4.70
CA TRP A 20 -11.57 2.59 -3.67
C TRP A 20 -10.22 1.88 -3.46
N ARG A 21 -10.17 0.57 -3.66
CA ARG A 21 -8.91 -0.20 -3.55
C ARG A 21 -7.87 0.29 -4.55
N ILE A 22 -8.30 0.71 -5.73
CA ILE A 22 -7.43 1.25 -6.79
C ILE A 22 -6.91 2.64 -6.40
N GLU A 23 -7.77 3.52 -5.89
CA GLU A 23 -7.37 4.84 -5.41
C GLU A 23 -6.34 4.76 -4.26
N GLU A 24 -6.55 3.85 -3.31
CA GLU A 24 -5.59 3.61 -2.23
C GLU A 24 -4.26 3.03 -2.75
N ALA A 25 -4.28 2.26 -3.84
CA ALA A 25 -3.06 1.81 -4.50
C ALA A 25 -2.28 2.97 -5.13
N PHE A 26 -2.95 3.85 -5.87
CA PHE A 26 -2.31 5.05 -6.42
C PHE A 26 -1.75 5.96 -5.32
N LYS A 27 -2.51 6.13 -4.23
CA LYS A 27 -2.05 6.89 -3.08
C LYS A 27 -0.79 6.29 -2.45
N ARG A 28 -0.72 4.96 -2.26
CA ARG A 28 0.53 4.32 -1.79
C ARG A 28 1.68 4.52 -2.76
N LEU A 29 1.46 4.34 -4.07
CA LEU A 29 2.50 4.49 -5.07
C LEU A 29 3.07 5.91 -5.10
N LYS A 30 2.21 6.93 -4.98
CA LYS A 30 2.62 8.34 -4.90
C LYS A 30 3.26 8.68 -3.56
N ASP A 31 2.60 8.37 -2.44
CA ASP A 31 3.03 8.87 -1.12
C ASP A 31 4.18 8.05 -0.52
N ARG A 32 4.22 6.72 -0.74
CA ARG A 32 5.19 5.83 -0.08
C ARG A 32 6.35 5.42 -0.98
N LEU A 33 6.06 5.10 -2.24
CA LEU A 33 7.07 4.69 -3.21
C LEU A 33 7.56 5.86 -4.07
N SER A 34 6.95 7.04 -3.92
CA SER A 34 7.27 8.25 -4.66
C SER A 34 7.44 7.98 -6.14
N ILE A 35 6.41 7.40 -6.76
CA ILE A 35 6.44 6.97 -8.16
C ILE A 35 6.86 8.08 -9.13
N GLU A 36 6.61 9.33 -8.76
CA GLU A 36 6.95 10.55 -9.51
C GLU A 36 8.44 10.94 -9.44
N HIS A 37 9.22 10.40 -8.49
CA HIS A 37 10.66 10.65 -8.41
C HIS A 37 11.45 9.73 -9.35
N VAL A 38 11.82 10.24 -10.52
CA VAL A 38 12.63 9.50 -11.50
C VAL A 38 14.11 9.85 -11.37
N THR A 39 14.98 8.88 -11.60
CA THR A 39 16.44 9.01 -11.47
C THR A 39 17.11 9.49 -12.75
N GLY A 40 16.37 9.57 -13.87
CA GLY A 40 16.91 9.99 -15.16
C GLY A 40 15.88 10.71 -16.04
N LEU A 41 16.40 11.43 -17.04
CA LEU A 41 15.59 12.22 -17.98
C LEU A 41 15.22 11.46 -19.26
N SER A 42 15.84 10.30 -19.52
CA SER A 42 15.51 9.48 -20.68
C SER A 42 14.19 8.74 -20.47
N GLN A 43 13.46 8.52 -21.56
CA GLN A 43 12.22 7.73 -21.53
C GLN A 43 12.45 6.34 -20.91
N GLN A 44 13.57 5.71 -21.23
CA GLN A 44 13.91 4.40 -20.70
C GLN A 44 14.14 4.41 -19.19
N ALA A 45 14.82 5.43 -18.65
CA ALA A 45 15.03 5.56 -17.21
C ALA A 45 13.68 5.71 -16.48
N VAL A 46 12.79 6.55 -17.01
CA VAL A 46 11.44 6.74 -16.46
C VAL A 46 10.65 5.43 -16.44
N VAL A 47 10.67 4.66 -17.54
CA VAL A 47 9.97 3.37 -17.62
C VAL A 47 10.55 2.38 -16.60
N GLN A 48 11.87 2.28 -16.49
CA GLN A 48 12.52 1.37 -15.54
C GLN A 48 12.19 1.70 -14.08
N ASP A 49 12.21 2.98 -13.70
CA ASP A 49 11.89 3.41 -12.34
C ASP A 49 10.43 3.12 -11.97
N VAL A 50 9.50 3.42 -12.89
CA VAL A 50 8.08 3.14 -12.71
C VAL A 50 7.86 1.64 -12.56
N SER A 51 8.43 0.83 -13.45
CA SER A 51 8.34 -0.64 -13.39
C SER A 51 8.92 -1.19 -12.09
N ALA A 52 10.09 -0.73 -11.66
CA ALA A 52 10.72 -1.18 -10.42
C ALA A 52 9.85 -0.90 -9.18
N LYS A 53 9.21 0.28 -9.13
CA LYS A 53 8.30 0.65 -8.02
C LYS A 53 7.01 -0.17 -8.04
N ILE A 54 6.44 -0.45 -9.21
CA ILE A 54 5.26 -1.32 -9.35
C ILE A 54 5.60 -2.75 -8.89
N VAL A 55 6.72 -3.31 -9.36
CA VAL A 55 7.18 -4.64 -8.93
C VAL A 55 7.41 -4.66 -7.42
N THR A 56 8.00 -3.60 -6.87
CA THR A 56 8.19 -3.47 -5.41
C THR A 56 6.86 -3.48 -4.65
N ASP A 57 5.84 -2.71 -5.06
CA ASP A 57 4.51 -2.72 -4.41
C ASP A 57 3.86 -4.11 -4.48
N ASN A 58 3.96 -4.77 -5.63
CA ASN A 58 3.42 -6.12 -5.84
C ASN A 58 4.10 -7.15 -4.92
N LEU A 59 5.43 -7.12 -4.81
CA LEU A 59 6.18 -8.01 -3.93
C LEU A 59 5.86 -7.72 -2.45
N GLN A 60 5.66 -6.46 -2.07
CA GLN A 60 5.23 -6.08 -0.72
C GLN A 60 3.82 -6.62 -0.41
N ALA A 61 2.89 -6.52 -1.36
CA ALA A 61 1.55 -7.06 -1.23
C ALA A 61 1.55 -8.58 -1.10
N LEU A 62 2.35 -9.27 -1.93
CA LEU A 62 2.51 -10.73 -1.87
C LEU A 62 3.12 -11.16 -0.53
N THR A 63 4.18 -10.50 -0.08
CA THR A 63 4.81 -10.81 1.21
C THR A 63 3.85 -10.59 2.38
N ALA A 64 3.03 -9.53 2.34
CA ALA A 64 1.99 -9.33 3.35
C ALA A 64 0.95 -10.46 3.33
N LEU A 65 0.49 -10.89 2.15
CA LEU A 65 -0.43 -12.02 2.04
C LEU A 65 0.20 -13.32 2.59
N THR A 66 1.45 -13.60 2.22
CA THR A 66 2.17 -14.77 2.72
C THR A 66 2.39 -14.71 4.22
N ALA A 67 2.69 -13.53 4.77
CA ALA A 67 2.84 -13.35 6.22
C ALA A 67 1.52 -13.55 6.96
N HIS A 68 0.38 -13.19 6.37
CA HIS A 68 -0.95 -13.42 6.96
C HIS A 68 -1.21 -14.91 7.13
N VAL A 69 -0.97 -15.68 6.07
CA VAL A 69 -1.13 -17.14 6.06
C VAL A 69 -0.11 -17.80 7.00
N HIS A 70 1.16 -17.39 6.95
CA HIS A 70 2.22 -17.95 7.78
C HIS A 70 2.01 -17.70 9.28
N ALA A 71 1.43 -16.55 9.65
CA ALA A 71 1.09 -16.23 11.03
C ALA A 71 -0.25 -16.85 11.48
N GLY A 72 -0.97 -17.55 10.60
CA GLY A 72 -2.26 -18.19 10.94
C GLY A 72 -3.34 -17.18 11.36
N LEU A 73 -3.33 -15.98 10.77
CA LEU A 73 -4.25 -14.91 11.17
C LEU A 73 -5.67 -15.19 10.65
N ASP A 74 -6.66 -14.88 11.48
CA ASP A 74 -8.06 -14.86 11.08
C ASP A 74 -8.35 -13.75 10.03
N ILE A 75 -9.43 -13.90 9.28
CA ILE A 75 -9.90 -12.98 8.22
C ILE A 75 -10.10 -11.56 8.77
N VAL A 76 -10.50 -11.44 10.05
CA VAL A 76 -10.73 -10.16 10.73
C VAL A 76 -9.42 -9.43 11.01
N ASN A 77 -8.29 -10.14 11.17
CA ASN A 77 -6.99 -9.56 11.43
C ASN A 77 -6.28 -9.25 10.11
N ARG A 78 -5.94 -7.98 9.90
CA ARG A 78 -5.25 -7.52 8.69
C ARG A 78 -3.83 -7.09 9.01
N ILE A 79 -2.93 -7.28 8.06
CA ILE A 79 -1.54 -6.83 8.18
C ILE A 79 -1.45 -5.34 7.88
N ASN A 80 -0.57 -4.66 8.62
CA ASN A 80 -0.21 -3.29 8.31
C ASN A 80 0.73 -3.25 7.08
N HIS A 81 0.17 -3.01 5.90
CA HIS A 81 0.95 -2.85 4.66
C HIS A 81 1.99 -1.72 4.72
N ALA A 82 1.82 -0.71 5.59
CA ALA A 82 2.85 0.31 5.81
C ALA A 82 4.10 -0.28 6.44
N TYR A 83 3.91 -1.17 7.40
CA TYR A 83 5.00 -1.83 8.10
C TYR A 83 5.74 -2.82 7.20
N ALA A 84 5.01 -3.55 6.34
CA ALA A 84 5.61 -4.42 5.33
C ALA A 84 6.60 -3.67 4.42
N HIS A 85 6.27 -2.43 4.03
CA HIS A 85 7.19 -1.60 3.26
C HIS A 85 8.47 -1.27 4.04
N SER A 86 8.33 -0.84 5.31
CA SER A 86 9.46 -0.51 6.18
C SER A 86 10.40 -1.69 6.41
N VAL A 87 9.86 -2.90 6.57
CA VAL A 87 10.64 -4.13 6.75
C VAL A 87 11.37 -4.52 5.46
N LEU A 88 10.70 -4.45 4.30
CA LEU A 88 11.26 -4.95 3.04
C LEU A 88 12.24 -3.98 2.37
N LYS A 89 12.05 -2.66 2.53
CA LYS A 89 12.89 -1.63 1.89
C LYS A 89 14.41 -1.85 2.08
N PRO A 90 14.94 -2.08 3.29
CA PRO A 90 16.37 -2.33 3.47
C PRO A 90 16.82 -3.72 3.01
N LEU A 91 15.88 -4.66 2.86
CA LEU A 91 16.18 -6.04 2.48
C LEU A 91 16.31 -6.24 0.98
N TRP A 92 15.78 -5.32 0.14
CA TRP A 92 15.78 -5.49 -1.30
C TRP A 92 17.13 -5.78 -1.93
N PRO A 93 18.23 -5.06 -1.60
CA PRO A 93 19.54 -5.39 -2.16
C PRO A 93 19.92 -6.83 -1.82
N SER A 94 19.73 -7.25 -0.57
CA SER A 94 20.07 -8.61 -0.13
C SER A 94 19.20 -9.69 -0.77
N LEU A 95 17.91 -9.43 -0.96
CA LEU A 95 16.98 -10.38 -1.58
C LEU A 95 17.22 -10.53 -3.08
N LEU A 96 17.66 -9.47 -3.76
CA LEU A 96 17.82 -9.45 -5.22
C LEU A 96 19.24 -9.80 -5.69
N THR A 97 20.29 -9.49 -4.91
CA THR A 97 21.68 -9.65 -5.37
C THR A 97 22.46 -10.75 -4.65
N LEU A 98 22.03 -11.16 -3.45
CA LEU A 98 22.77 -12.11 -2.60
C LEU A 98 22.01 -13.42 -2.44
N GLY A 99 22.27 -14.38 -3.33
CA GLY A 99 21.63 -15.71 -3.30
C GLY A 99 21.90 -16.57 -2.05
N ARG A 100 22.76 -16.13 -1.10
CA ARG A 100 23.05 -16.85 0.14
C ARG A 100 22.31 -16.19 1.32
N LYS A 101 21.57 -17.00 2.10
CA LYS A 101 20.75 -16.62 3.29
C LYS A 101 19.41 -15.91 3.03
N VAL A 102 18.97 -15.76 1.76
CA VAL A 102 17.64 -15.20 1.40
C VAL A 102 16.51 -15.86 2.18
N LYS A 103 16.51 -17.19 2.29
CA LYS A 103 15.47 -17.96 3.00
C LYS A 103 15.33 -17.52 4.47
N LYS A 104 16.44 -17.30 5.18
CA LYS A 104 16.42 -16.88 6.59
C LYS A 104 15.91 -15.45 6.72
N LEU A 105 16.38 -14.54 5.86
CA LEU A 105 15.92 -13.15 5.85
C LEU A 105 14.43 -13.04 5.57
N LEU A 106 13.94 -13.81 4.59
CA LEU A 106 12.53 -13.83 4.21
C LEU A 106 11.67 -14.40 5.34
N LYS A 107 12.09 -15.49 5.99
CA LYS A 107 11.39 -16.03 7.16
C LYS A 107 11.26 -14.99 8.28
N ASN A 108 12.37 -14.33 8.64
CA ASN A 108 12.37 -13.28 9.67
C ASN A 108 11.46 -12.10 9.28
N ALA A 109 11.47 -11.70 8.00
CA ALA A 109 10.60 -10.64 7.51
C ALA A 109 9.12 -11.02 7.62
N LEU A 110 8.75 -12.27 7.27
CA LEU A 110 7.38 -12.77 7.41
C LEU A 110 6.93 -12.78 8.87
N GLU A 111 7.78 -13.21 9.81
CA GLU A 111 7.49 -13.21 11.25
C GLU A 111 7.27 -11.78 11.78
N LEU A 112 8.14 -10.83 11.42
CA LEU A 112 8.00 -9.42 11.81
C LEU A 112 6.71 -8.79 11.26
N ILE A 113 6.42 -9.04 9.98
CA ILE A 113 5.23 -8.49 9.31
C ILE A 113 3.95 -9.11 9.91
N GLY A 114 3.95 -10.42 10.15
CA GLY A 114 2.82 -11.12 10.78
C GLY A 114 2.53 -10.64 12.20
N GLY A 115 3.58 -10.28 12.95
CA GLY A 115 3.43 -9.70 14.29
C GLY A 115 2.80 -8.30 14.30
N GLN A 116 2.89 -7.54 13.21
CA GLN A 116 2.27 -6.21 13.08
C GLN A 116 0.93 -6.27 12.34
N ASN A 117 -0.06 -6.83 13.03
CA ASN A 117 -1.43 -6.90 12.55
C ASN A 117 -2.38 -6.00 13.37
N TYR A 118 -3.56 -5.76 12.83
CA TYR A 118 -4.63 -5.04 13.50
C TYR A 118 -5.98 -5.69 13.19
N ARG A 119 -6.89 -5.60 14.14
CA ARG A 119 -8.26 -6.09 13.95
C ARG A 119 -9.06 -5.10 13.10
N HIS A 120 -9.49 -5.54 11.92
CA HIS A 120 -10.41 -4.78 11.09
C HIS A 120 -11.83 -4.89 11.64
N ARG A 121 -12.55 -3.77 11.67
CA ARG A 121 -13.96 -3.70 12.05
C ARG A 121 -14.70 -3.00 10.92
N GLU A 122 -15.69 -3.68 10.36
CA GLU A 122 -16.49 -3.12 9.27
C GLU A 122 -17.39 -2.00 9.78
N ASN A 123 -17.67 -1.03 8.91
CA ASN A 123 -18.59 0.09 9.16
C ASN A 123 -18.24 1.00 10.36
N VAL A 124 -16.98 0.99 10.82
CA VAL A 124 -16.54 1.93 11.86
C VAL A 124 -16.37 3.32 11.25
N SER A 125 -17.33 4.20 11.52
CA SER A 125 -17.18 5.63 11.27
C SER A 125 -16.23 6.22 12.32
N LYS A 126 -15.10 6.76 11.88
CA LYS A 126 -14.23 7.59 12.73
C LYS A 126 -14.61 9.05 12.46
N PRO A 127 -15.42 9.70 13.32
CA PRO A 127 -15.79 11.09 13.10
C PRO A 127 -14.52 11.92 13.02
N ARG A 128 -14.42 12.75 11.98
CA ARG A 128 -13.31 13.69 11.86
C ARG A 128 -13.35 14.60 13.09
N LYS A 129 -12.29 14.58 13.91
CA LYS A 129 -12.18 15.52 15.02
C LYS A 129 -12.43 16.93 14.48
N ALA A 130 -13.37 17.65 15.07
CA ALA A 130 -13.60 19.05 14.75
C ALA A 130 -12.25 19.77 14.89
N LYS A 131 -11.86 20.53 13.87
CA LYS A 131 -10.60 21.28 13.93
C LYS A 131 -10.75 22.32 15.03
N ALA A 132 -10.10 22.07 16.18
CA ALA A 132 -10.13 22.99 17.33
C ALA A 132 -9.48 24.35 17.02
N LYS A 133 -8.70 24.47 15.93
CA LYS A 133 -8.11 25.71 15.46
C LYS A 133 -8.20 25.80 13.93
N ALA A 134 -8.48 27.00 13.42
CA ALA A 134 -8.26 27.31 12.02
C ALA A 134 -6.81 26.96 11.66
N LYS A 135 -6.58 26.35 10.49
CA LYS A 135 -5.22 26.08 10.03
C LYS A 135 -4.50 27.44 9.96
N SER A 136 -3.47 27.63 10.79
CA SER A 136 -2.55 28.77 10.67
C SER A 136 -1.69 28.53 9.43
N TYR A 137 -2.25 28.79 8.24
CA TYR A 137 -1.41 28.94 7.07
C TYR A 137 -0.51 30.15 7.35
N LYS A 138 0.82 29.96 7.42
CA LYS A 138 1.70 31.11 7.20
C LYS A 138 1.34 31.61 5.80
N HIS A 139 1.04 32.91 5.66
CA HIS A 139 0.97 33.52 4.33
C HIS A 139 2.34 33.29 3.69
N LEU A 140 2.42 32.29 2.80
CA LEU A 140 3.60 32.07 1.98
C LEU A 140 3.54 33.13 0.90
N THR A 141 4.25 34.23 1.11
CA THR A 141 4.27 35.38 0.18
C THR A 141 5.00 35.06 -1.11
N GLN A 142 5.63 33.89 -1.26
CA GLN A 142 6.30 33.51 -2.51
C GLN A 142 6.16 32.01 -2.79
N LYS A 143 5.80 31.69 -4.04
CA LYS A 143 6.00 30.35 -4.61
C LYS A 143 7.50 30.19 -4.87
N PRO A 144 8.18 29.14 -4.39
CA PRO A 144 9.53 28.87 -4.84
C PRO A 144 9.47 28.54 -6.34
N CYS A 145 10.27 29.28 -7.12
CA CYS A 145 10.52 29.06 -8.53
C CYS A 145 11.20 27.71 -8.78
#